data_AF-A0A1Y2CHF6-F1
#
_entry.id   AF-A0A1Y2CHF6-F1
#
_cell.length_a   1.000
_cell.length_b   1.000
_cell.length_c   1.000
_cell.angle_alpha   90.00
_cell.angle_beta   90.00
_cell.angle_gamma   90.00
#
_symmetry.space_group_name_H-M   'P 1'
#
loop_
_entity.id
_entity.type
_entity.pdbx_description
1 polymer ?
#
loop_
_entity_poly.entity_id
_entity_poly.type
_entity_poly.pdbx_seq_one_letter_code
_entity_poly.pdbx_strand_id
1 'polypeptide(L)' 'SYLQVSNIAAAALRRALKPDAKVAALKREEQFIKYAKWANGKAGDVVSYWYLARNRT' A
#
# COMPACT_ATOMS: atom_id res chain seq x y z
N SER A 1 -0.25 -13.24 5.82
CA SER A 1 -0.51 -13.90 4.52
C SER A 1 0.72 -13.80 3.62
N TYR A 2 0.99 -14.79 2.77
CA TYR A 2 2.14 -14.84 1.85
C TYR A 2 2.29 -13.54 1.03
N LEU A 3 1.18 -13.01 0.50
CA LEU A 3 1.18 -11.78 -0.30
C LEU A 3 1.70 -10.57 0.49
N GLN A 4 1.39 -10.49 1.78
CA GLN A 4 1.86 -9.39 2.63
C GLN A 4 3.38 -9.46 2.84
N VAL A 5 3.90 -10.65 3.13
CA VAL A 5 5.34 -10.86 3.36
C VAL A 5 6.13 -10.59 2.08
N SER A 6 5.66 -11.09 0.94
CA SER A 6 6.28 -10.82 -0.37
C SER A 6 6.32 -9.33 -0.70
N ASN A 7 5.22 -8.61 -0.46
CA ASN A 7 5.14 -7.16 -0.68
C ASN A 7 6.09 -6.37 0.23
N ILE A 8 6.22 -6.76 1.50
CA ILE A 8 7.15 -6.13 2.46
C ILE A 8 8.61 -6.34 2.02
N ALA A 9 8.98 -7.58 1.66
CA ALA A 9 10.33 -7.87 1.17
C ALA A 9 10.64 -7.10 -0.12
N ALA A 10 9.68 -7.02 -1.04
CA ALA A 10 9.82 -6.25 -2.26
C ALA A 10 9.98 -4.74 -1.99
N ALA A 11 9.26 -4.18 -1.01
CA ALA A 11 9.43 -2.77 -0.61
C ALA A 11 10.83 -2.49 -0.06
N ALA A 12 11.35 -3.38 0.80
CA ALA A 12 12.71 -3.26 1.33
C ALA A 12 13.77 -3.29 0.21
N LEU A 13 13.63 -4.20 -0.76
CA LEU A 13 14.54 -4.29 -1.90
C LEU A 13 14.55 -3.01 -2.74
N ARG A 14 13.38 -2.42 -3.05
CA ARG A 14 13.28 -1.17 -3.84
C ARG A 14 13.98 0.00 -3.18
N ARG A 15 14.00 0.07 -1.85
CA ARG A 15 14.67 1.14 -1.10
C ARG A 15 16.20 1.01 -1.12
N ALA A 16 16.71 -0.19 -1.31
CA ALA A 16 18.14 -0.53 -1.38
C ALA A 16 18.76 -0.38 -2.78
N LEU A 17 17.96 -0.14 -3.83
CA LEU A 17 18.45 0.06 -5.20
C LEU A 17 19.21 1.39 -5.36
N LYS A 18 20.09 1.44 -6.37
CA LYS A 18 20.78 2.66 -6.81
C LYS A 18 19.78 3.76 -7.21
N PRO A 19 20.12 5.05 -7.04
CA PRO A 19 19.19 6.17 -7.24
C PRO A 19 18.49 6.15 -8.60
N ASP A 20 19.22 5.87 -9.68
CA ASP A 20 18.72 5.90 -11.05
C ASP A 20 17.57 4.90 -11.27
N ALA A 21 17.72 3.69 -10.72
CA ALA A 21 16.69 2.64 -10.81
C ALA A 21 15.62 2.76 -9.70
N LYS A 22 15.97 3.41 -8.58
CA LYS A 22 15.10 3.58 -7.42
C LYS A 22 13.88 4.44 -7.73
N VAL A 23 14.04 5.53 -8.49
CA VAL A 23 12.94 6.43 -8.85
C VAL A 23 11.84 5.68 -9.62
N ALA A 24 12.22 4.88 -10.63
CA ALA A 24 11.26 4.08 -11.39
C ALA A 24 10.60 2.98 -10.52
N ALA A 25 11.36 2.40 -9.59
CA ALA A 25 10.87 1.36 -8.70
C ALA A 25 9.88 1.88 -7.64
N LEU A 26 10.11 3.07 -7.08
CA LEU A 26 9.25 3.68 -6.06
C LEU A 26 7.84 3.98 -6.55
N LYS A 27 7.66 4.28 -7.85
CA LYS A 27 6.32 4.45 -8.46
C LYS A 27 5.42 3.23 -8.28
N ARG A 28 5.99 2.03 -8.10
CA ARG A 28 5.22 0.79 -7.87
C ARG A 28 4.80 0.59 -6.41
N GLU A 29 5.35 1.37 -5.47
CA GLU A 29 5.03 1.27 -4.05
C GLU A 29 3.73 1.98 -3.71
N GLU A 30 3.30 2.94 -4.54
CA GLU A 30 2.07 3.70 -4.34
C GLU A 30 0.83 2.86 -4.68
N GLN A 31 -0.02 2.62 -3.68
CA GLN A 31 -1.30 1.94 -3.84
C GLN A 31 -2.45 2.89 -3.47
N PHE A 32 -3.26 3.29 -4.45
CA PHE A 32 -4.39 4.21 -4.28
C PHE A 32 -5.75 3.50 -4.19
N ILE A 33 -5.78 2.31 -3.61
CA ILE A 33 -7.01 1.51 -3.53
C ILE A 33 -7.88 2.05 -2.40
N LYS A 34 -9.10 2.47 -2.77
CA LYS A 34 -10.18 2.81 -1.85
C LYS A 34 -11.11 1.62 -1.72
N TYR A 35 -11.45 1.25 -0.50
CA TYR A 35 -12.34 0.12 -0.22
C TYR A 35 -13.47 0.57 0.69
N ALA A 36 -14.68 0.13 0.39
CA ALA A 36 -15.85 0.32 1.26
C ALA A 36 -16.43 -1.05 1.58
N LYS A 37 -16.50 -1.38 2.88
CA LYS A 37 -17.13 -2.62 3.31
C LYS A 37 -18.64 -2.49 3.18
N TRP A 38 -19.26 -3.38 2.41
CA TRP A 38 -20.72 -3.49 2.38
C TRP A 38 -21.17 -4.35 3.56
N ALA A 39 -22.10 -3.83 4.35
CA ALA A 39 -22.73 -4.55 5.44
C ALA A 39 -24.21 -4.11 5.54
N ASN A 40 -25.10 -5.06 5.84
CA ASN A 40 -26.53 -4.80 6.03
C ASN A 40 -27.19 -4.02 4.86
N GLY A 41 -26.76 -4.28 3.62
CA GLY A 41 -27.34 -3.67 2.42
C GLY A 41 -26.99 -2.20 2.15
N LYS A 42 -26.07 -1.60 2.93
CA LYS A 42 -25.54 -0.26 2.67
C LYS A 42 -24.02 -0.29 2.55
N ALA A 43 -23.49 0.60 1.71
CA ALA A 43 -22.05 0.85 1.67
C ALA A 43 -21.64 1.51 2.99
N GLY A 44 -20.69 0.90 3.71
CA GLY A 44 -20.05 1.53 4.86
C GLY A 44 -19.03 2.59 4.45
N ASP A 45 -18.32 3.12 5.43
CA ASP A 45 -17.35 4.20 5.20
C ASP A 45 -16.24 3.78 4.24
N VAL A 46 -15.87 4.70 3.35
CA VAL A 46 -14.78 4.50 2.40
C VAL A 46 -13.45 4.61 3.16
N VAL A 47 -12.79 3.48 3.34
CA VAL A 47 -11.45 3.42 3.91
C VAL A 47 -10.43 3.63 2.80
N SER A 48 -9.66 4.71 2.91
CA SER A 48 -8.48 4.95 2.07
C SER A 48 -7.24 4.45 2.79
N TYR A 49 -6.48 3.53 2.18
CA TYR A 49 -5.28 2.95 2.79
C TYR A 49 -4.17 3.98 3.03
N TRP A 50 -4.09 5.05 2.23
CA TRP A 50 -3.13 6.14 2.43
C TRP A 50 -3.33 6.87 3.77
N TYR A 51 -4.58 6.93 4.26
CA TYR A 51 -4.92 7.57 5.53
C TYR A 51 -4.48 6.73 6.74
N LEU A 52 -4.61 5.39 6.64
CA LEU A 52 -4.20 4.45 7.71
C LEU A 52 -2.68 4.25 7.81
N ALA A 53 -1.92 4.55 6.75
CA ALA A 53 -0.46 4.49 6.78
C ALA A 53 0.17 5.71 7.48
N ARG A 54 -0.54 6.85 7.53
CA ARG A 54 -0.08 8.09 8.18
C ARG A 54 -0.40 8.17 9.68
N ASN A 55 -1.50 7.58 10.14
CA ASN A 55 -1.98 7.67 11.53
C ASN A 55 -1.63 6.43 12.38
N ARG A 56 -0.52 5.76 12.08
CA ARG A 56 -0.06 4.58 12.83
C ARG A 56 1.20 4.94 13.65
N THR A 57 1.01 5.87 14.58
CA THR A 57 1.92 6.20 15.68
C THR A 57 1.09 6.37 16.94
#